data_AF-A0A937Z5Y4-F1
#
_entry.id   AF-A0A937Z5Y4-F1
#
_cell.length_a   1.000
_cell.length_b   1.000
_cell.length_c   1.000
_cell.angle_alpha   90.00
_cell.angle_beta   90.00
_cell.angle_gamma   90.00
#
_symmetry.space_group_name_H-M   'P 1'
#
loop_
_entity.id
_entity.type
_entity.pdbx_description
1 polymer ?
#
loop_
_entity_poly.entity_id
_entity_poly.type
_entity_poly.pdbx_seq_one_letter_code
_entity_poly.pdbx_strand_id
1 'polypeptide(L)'
;MEFGDFIRSGRTALGDGSIYERLRRDPAVVVDPFIFHGGLIYDPRFSPTLAAIHREYIDVSRKAGLPMLALTDTWRASADRVARSAHAARDVNADNARFLKTIAAGYGSDGPPIFVGGLIGPKGDAYKPEEA
;
A
#
# COMPACT_ATOMS: atom_id res chain seq x y z
N MET A 1 5.34 -0.57 20.47
CA MET A 1 4.09 0.16 20.75
C MET A 1 3.03 -0.46 19.87
N GLU A 2 1.97 -1.01 20.46
CA GLU A 2 0.87 -1.58 19.71
C GLU A 2 -0.02 -0.49 19.11
N PHE A 3 -0.70 -0.79 18.00
CA PHE A 3 -1.54 0.18 17.30
C PHE A 3 -2.68 0.73 18.18
N GLY A 4 -3.31 -0.14 18.98
CA GLY A 4 -4.38 0.27 19.91
C GLY A 4 -3.91 1.29 20.95
N ASP A 5 -2.68 1.15 21.44
CA ASP A 5 -2.10 2.10 22.40
C ASP A 5 -1.74 3.43 21.73
N PHE A 6 -1.24 3.37 20.49
CA PHE A 6 -1.01 4.56 19.67
C PHE A 6 -2.30 5.37 19.49
N ILE A 7 -3.41 4.74 19.11
CA ILE A 7 -4.71 5.43 18.95
C ILE A 7 -5.17 6.07 20.26
N ARG A 8 -5.07 5.37 21.40
CA ARG A 8 -5.43 5.91 22.72
C ARG A 8 -4.52 7.06 23.16
N SER A 9 -3.28 7.10 22.69
CA SER A 9 -2.32 8.16 23.03
C SER A 9 -2.67 9.52 22.43
N GLY A 10 -3.53 9.58 21.41
CA GLY A 10 -3.89 10.83 20.72
C GLY A 10 -2.74 11.49 19.96
N ARG A 11 -1.61 10.79 19.79
CA ARG A 11 -0.44 11.28 19.06
C ARG A 11 -0.70 11.31 17.55
N THR A 12 -0.07 12.28 16.88
CA THR A 12 -0.10 12.38 15.43
C THR A 12 0.75 11.29 14.76
N ALA A 13 0.28 10.77 13.63
CA ALA A 13 1.06 9.97 12.68
C ALA A 13 0.98 10.59 11.28
N LEU A 14 1.93 10.24 10.43
CA LEU A 14 1.85 10.51 8.99
C LEU A 14 1.17 9.34 8.28
N GLY A 15 0.40 9.66 7.24
CA GLY A 15 -0.02 8.70 6.24
C GLY A 15 0.83 8.83 4.99
N ASP A 16 0.89 7.76 4.21
CA ASP A 16 1.37 7.76 2.85
C ASP A 16 0.50 8.62 1.92
N GLY A 17 1.15 9.21 0.92
CA GLY A 17 0.48 9.88 -0.18
C GLY A 17 0.15 8.92 -1.32
N SER A 18 -0.25 9.45 -2.47
CA SER A 18 -0.56 8.60 -3.63
C SER A 18 0.69 7.93 -4.20
N ILE A 19 0.77 6.60 -4.02
CA ILE A 19 1.76 5.74 -4.67
C ILE A 19 1.61 5.80 -6.20
N TYR A 20 0.37 5.73 -6.70
CA TYR A 20 0.09 5.73 -8.14
C TYR A 20 0.51 7.02 -8.84
N GLU A 21 0.32 8.18 -8.21
CA GLU A 21 0.73 9.48 -8.78
C GLU A 21 2.24 9.58 -9.02
N ARG A 22 3.01 8.77 -8.27
CA ARG A 22 4.46 8.65 -8.47
C ARG A 22 4.80 7.63 -9.54
N LEU A 23 4.13 6.47 -9.53
CA LEU A 23 4.30 5.41 -10.53
C LEU A 23 3.97 5.89 -11.95
N ARG A 24 2.85 6.58 -12.14
CA ARG A 24 2.37 6.99 -13.48
C ARG A 24 3.26 7.99 -14.21
N ARG A 25 4.31 8.50 -13.56
CA ARG A 25 5.30 9.40 -14.17
C ARG A 25 6.26 8.64 -15.08
N ASP A 26 6.41 7.34 -14.85
CA ASP A 26 7.13 6.46 -15.75
C ASP A 26 6.12 5.86 -16.77
N PRO A 27 6.21 6.22 -18.07
CA PRO A 27 5.30 5.71 -19.08
C PRO A 27 5.45 4.20 -19.34
N ALA A 28 6.52 3.57 -18.86
CA ALA A 28 6.69 2.12 -18.95
C ALA A 28 5.82 1.36 -17.94
N VAL A 29 5.32 2.02 -16.88
CA VAL A 29 4.47 1.40 -15.88
C VAL A 29 3.10 1.08 -16.47
N VAL A 30 2.81 -0.21 -16.62
CA VAL A 30 1.50 -0.73 -17.02
C VAL A 30 0.85 -1.38 -15.81
N VAL A 31 -0.36 -0.93 -15.48
CA VAL A 31 -1.15 -1.45 -14.35
C VAL A 31 -2.17 -2.48 -14.82
N ASP A 32 -2.55 -3.40 -13.94
CA ASP A 32 -3.60 -4.39 -14.23
C ASP A 32 -4.97 -3.69 -14.39
N PRO A 33 -5.80 -4.07 -15.39
CA PRO A 33 -7.08 -3.40 -15.64
C PRO A 33 -8.11 -3.58 -14.51
N PHE A 34 -7.98 -4.61 -13.67
CA PHE A 34 -8.94 -4.92 -12.61
C PHE A 34 -8.44 -4.53 -11.22
N ILE A 35 -7.17 -4.83 -10.92
CA ILE A 35 -6.55 -4.60 -9.60
C ILE A 35 -5.53 -3.44 -9.59
N PHE A 36 -5.36 -2.75 -10.71
CA PHE A 36 -4.52 -1.56 -10.84
C PHE A 36 -3.05 -1.84 -10.46
N HIS A 37 -2.41 -0.97 -9.68
CA HIS A 37 -1.01 -1.15 -9.30
C HIS A 37 -0.77 -2.27 -8.26
N GLY A 38 -1.82 -2.89 -7.72
CA GLY A 38 -1.69 -4.00 -6.76
C GLY A 38 -1.05 -5.26 -7.34
N GLY A 39 -1.01 -5.39 -8.67
CA GLY A 39 -0.28 -6.46 -9.37
C GLY A 39 1.21 -6.18 -9.57
N LEU A 40 1.68 -4.94 -9.38
CA LEU A 40 3.07 -4.57 -9.68
C LEU A 40 4.09 -5.23 -8.74
N ILE A 41 3.67 -5.71 -7.57
CA ILE A 41 4.54 -6.50 -6.68
C ILE A 41 5.07 -7.77 -7.35
N TYR A 42 4.41 -8.28 -8.39
CA TYR A 42 4.82 -9.48 -9.12
C TYR A 42 5.66 -9.19 -10.35
N ASP A 43 5.75 -7.92 -10.79
CA ASP A 43 6.59 -7.54 -11.92
C ASP A 43 8.01 -7.24 -11.40
N PRO A 44 9.03 -8.06 -11.71
CA PRO A 44 10.39 -7.83 -11.21
C PRO A 44 11.00 -6.51 -11.72
N ARG A 45 10.45 -5.91 -12.77
CA ARG A 45 10.90 -4.61 -13.29
C ARG A 45 10.39 -3.45 -12.44
N PHE A 46 9.20 -3.57 -11.86
CA PHE A 46 8.52 -2.47 -11.17
C PHE A 46 8.37 -2.66 -9.66
N SER A 47 8.42 -3.88 -9.14
CA SER A 47 8.38 -4.11 -7.69
C SER A 47 9.51 -3.40 -6.93
N PRO A 48 10.74 -3.23 -7.46
CA PRO A 48 11.76 -2.42 -6.79
C PRO A 48 11.39 -0.94 -6.73
N THR A 49 10.81 -0.39 -7.81
CA THR A 49 10.34 1.00 -7.88
C THR A 49 9.18 1.23 -6.90
N LEU A 50 8.24 0.29 -6.82
CA LEU A 50 7.15 0.32 -5.84
C LEU A 50 7.70 0.32 -4.40
N ALA A 51 8.67 -0.55 -4.11
CA ALA A 51 9.33 -0.59 -2.81
C ALA A 51 10.08 0.72 -2.49
N ALA A 52 10.73 1.34 -3.49
CA ALA A 52 11.41 2.61 -3.31
C ALA A 52 10.44 3.73 -2.94
N ILE A 53 9.27 3.80 -3.60
CA ILE A 53 8.25 4.80 -3.28
C ILE A 53 7.74 4.65 -1.84
N HIS A 54 7.45 3.42 -1.40
CA HIS A 54 7.06 3.14 -0.02
C HIS A 54 8.15 3.56 0.98
N ARG A 55 9.42 3.21 0.72
CA ARG A 55 10.57 3.62 1.54
C ARG A 55 10.67 5.12 1.65
N GLU A 56 10.51 5.86 0.55
CA GLU A 56 10.60 7.31 0.59
C GLU A 56 9.52 7.96 1.46
N TYR A 57 8.29 7.41 1.51
CA TYR A 57 7.28 7.89 2.46
C TYR A 57 7.66 7.58 3.91
N ILE A 58 8.20 6.39 4.17
CA ILE A 58 8.70 6.01 5.51
C ILE A 58 9.88 6.90 5.92
N ASP A 59 10.82 7.19 5.01
CA ASP A 59 11.98 8.05 5.26
C ASP A 59 11.55 9.46 5.70
N VAL A 60 10.48 9.99 5.11
CA VAL A 60 9.89 11.27 5.53
C VAL A 60 9.38 11.19 6.98
N SER A 61 8.69 10.10 7.36
CA SER A 61 8.21 9.94 8.73
C SER A 61 9.36 9.77 9.73
N ARG A 62 10.41 9.03 9.34
CA ARG A 62 11.63 8.85 10.13
C ARG A 62 12.34 10.17 10.36
N LYS A 63 12.52 10.97 9.32
CA LYS A 63 13.12 12.32 9.41
C LYS A 63 12.29 13.24 10.30
N ALA A 64 10.97 13.12 10.27
CA ALA A 64 10.07 13.90 11.12
C ALA A 64 9.97 13.39 12.57
N GLY A 65 10.52 12.21 12.88
CA GLY A 65 10.36 11.59 14.20
C GLY A 65 8.92 11.20 14.52
N LEU A 66 8.09 10.95 13.50
CA LEU A 66 6.66 10.64 13.65
C LEU A 66 6.35 9.19 13.28
N PRO A 67 5.40 8.53 13.98
CA PRO A 67 4.83 7.27 13.53
C PRO A 67 4.25 7.38 12.12
N MET A 68 4.20 6.26 11.41
CA MET A 68 3.58 6.19 10.09
C MET A 68 2.50 5.12 10.06
N LEU A 69 1.39 5.41 9.38
CA LEU A 69 0.48 4.41 8.83
C LEU A 69 0.81 4.26 7.35
N ALA A 70 1.32 3.10 6.95
CA ALA A 70 1.61 2.74 5.56
C ALA A 70 0.54 1.75 5.06
N LEU A 71 0.00 1.98 3.87
CA LEU A 71 -1.14 1.26 3.35
C LEU A 71 -0.75 0.37 2.17
N THR A 72 -1.31 -0.84 2.12
CA THR A 72 -1.05 -1.78 1.03
C THR A 72 -1.61 -1.25 -0.31
N ASP A 73 -1.01 -1.69 -1.43
CA ASP A 73 -1.44 -1.32 -2.78
C ASP A 73 -2.72 -2.07 -3.24
N THR A 74 -3.69 -2.24 -2.33
CA THR A 74 -4.84 -3.15 -2.47
C THR A 74 -6.19 -2.44 -2.66
N TRP A 75 -6.19 -1.13 -2.94
CA TRP A 75 -7.43 -0.35 -3.11
C TRP A 75 -8.44 -1.01 -4.06
N ARG A 76 -7.97 -1.65 -5.15
CA ARG A 76 -8.82 -2.37 -6.13
C ARG A 76 -8.71 -3.91 -6.05
N ALA A 77 -8.12 -4.47 -5.00
CA ALA A 77 -7.89 -5.90 -4.89
C ALA A 77 -9.05 -6.68 -4.22
N SER A 78 -10.31 -6.34 -4.54
CA SER A 78 -11.46 -7.13 -4.07
C SER A 78 -11.49 -8.51 -4.74
N ALA A 79 -12.13 -9.50 -4.12
CA ALA A 79 -12.15 -10.88 -4.61
C ALA A 79 -12.59 -11.00 -6.08
N ASP A 80 -13.69 -10.35 -6.45
CA ASP A 80 -14.19 -10.30 -7.84
C ASP A 80 -13.19 -9.67 -8.83
N ARG A 81 -12.48 -8.62 -8.41
CA ARG A 81 -11.48 -7.96 -9.26
C ARG A 81 -10.24 -8.82 -9.43
N VAL A 82 -9.78 -9.45 -8.35
CA VAL A 82 -8.66 -10.40 -8.39
C VAL A 82 -8.98 -11.56 -9.31
N ALA A 83 -10.17 -12.15 -9.21
CA ALA A 83 -10.61 -13.26 -10.07
C ALA A 83 -10.60 -12.92 -11.58
N ARG A 84 -10.71 -11.64 -11.94
CA ARG A 84 -10.66 -11.15 -13.33
C ARG A 84 -9.27 -10.69 -13.77
N SER A 85 -8.34 -10.52 -12.84
CA SER A 85 -6.98 -10.04 -13.08
C SER A 85 -6.06 -11.12 -13.65
N ALA A 86 -4.88 -10.71 -14.11
CA ALA A 86 -3.80 -11.63 -14.47
C ALA A 86 -3.31 -12.50 -13.28
N HIS A 87 -3.77 -12.20 -12.05
CA HIS A 87 -3.32 -12.80 -10.79
C HIS A 87 -4.44 -13.56 -10.06
N ALA A 88 -5.46 -14.05 -10.78
CA ALA A 88 -6.61 -14.75 -10.20
C ALA A 88 -6.27 -15.94 -9.29
N ALA A 89 -5.11 -16.58 -9.48
CA ALA A 89 -4.64 -17.71 -8.67
C ALA A 89 -3.78 -17.30 -7.47
N ARG A 90 -3.67 -15.99 -7.16
CA ARG A 90 -2.82 -15.47 -6.07
C ARG A 90 -3.65 -14.83 -4.98
N ASP A 91 -3.12 -14.88 -3.76
CA ASP A 91 -3.63 -14.09 -2.64
C ASP A 91 -3.03 -12.68 -2.69
N VAL A 92 -3.56 -11.86 -3.61
CA VAL A 92 -3.05 -10.50 -3.88
C VAL A 92 -3.02 -9.63 -2.63
N ASN A 93 -3.99 -9.76 -1.73
CA ASN A 93 -4.03 -8.96 -0.51
C ASN A 93 -2.95 -9.40 0.48
N ALA A 94 -2.81 -10.70 0.72
CA ALA A 94 -1.78 -11.20 1.63
C ALA A 94 -0.36 -10.97 1.07
N ASP A 95 -0.18 -11.09 -0.24
CA ASP A 95 1.10 -10.83 -0.90
C ASP A 95 1.51 -9.35 -0.78
N ASN A 96 0.58 -8.40 -1.00
CA ASN A 96 0.84 -6.97 -0.78
C ASN A 96 1.13 -6.66 0.70
N ALA A 97 0.40 -7.28 1.62
CA ALA A 97 0.67 -7.13 3.05
C ALA A 97 2.06 -7.66 3.44
N ARG A 98 2.48 -8.81 2.91
CA ARG A 98 3.83 -9.36 3.11
C ARG A 98 4.90 -8.44 2.53
N PHE A 99 4.67 -7.91 1.32
CA PHE A 99 5.59 -6.99 0.66
C PHE A 99 5.83 -5.73 1.50
N LEU A 100 4.75 -5.06 1.92
CA LEU A 100 4.87 -3.83 2.72
C LEU A 100 5.42 -4.10 4.13
N LYS A 101 5.04 -5.21 4.78
CA LYS A 101 5.65 -5.62 6.05
C LYS A 101 7.15 -5.87 5.93
N THR A 102 7.61 -6.45 4.82
CA THR A 102 9.04 -6.66 4.56
C THR A 102 9.78 -5.32 4.45
N ILE A 103 9.18 -4.34 3.75
CA ILE A 103 9.74 -2.99 3.66
C ILE A 103 9.82 -2.35 5.06
N ALA A 104 8.72 -2.36 5.81
CA ALA A 104 8.66 -1.78 7.16
C ALA A 104 9.66 -2.43 8.12
N ALA A 105 9.80 -3.76 8.08
CA ALA A 105 10.75 -4.50 8.90
C ALA A 105 12.21 -4.12 8.61
N GLY A 106 12.53 -3.69 7.38
CA GLY A 106 13.86 -3.22 7.00
C GLY A 106 14.32 -1.95 7.73
N TYR A 107 13.40 -1.20 8.34
CA TYR A 107 13.74 -0.03 9.17
C TYR A 107 14.06 -0.38 10.63
N GLY A 108 13.92 -1.64 11.02
CA GLY A 108 14.15 -2.09 12.39
C GLY A 108 13.17 -1.51 13.42
N SER A 109 13.46 -1.76 14.69
CA SER A 109 12.68 -1.28 15.84
C SER A 109 13.10 0.11 16.34
N ASP A 110 14.21 0.64 15.84
CA ASP A 110 14.77 1.90 16.31
C ASP A 110 14.02 3.07 15.69
N GLY A 111 13.27 3.80 16.51
CA GLY A 111 12.52 4.99 16.13
C GLY A 111 11.00 4.82 16.15
N PRO A 112 10.24 5.77 15.57
CA PRO A 112 8.78 5.73 15.61
C PRO A 112 8.20 4.48 14.91
N PRO A 113 7.09 3.93 15.40
CA PRO A 113 6.49 2.74 14.82
C PRO A 113 5.95 2.99 13.41
N ILE A 114 6.06 1.96 12.56
CA ILE A 114 5.42 1.90 11.24
C ILE A 114 4.29 0.88 11.34
N PHE A 115 3.05 1.34 11.21
CA PHE A 115 1.87 0.51 11.18
C PHE A 115 1.53 0.18 9.73
N VAL A 116 1.32 -1.11 9.43
CA VAL A 116 0.90 -1.57 8.10
C VAL A 116 -0.60 -1.81 8.10
N GLY A 117 -1.33 -1.07 7.26
CA GLY A 117 -2.78 -1.18 7.10
C GLY A 117 -3.18 -1.78 5.75
N GLY A 118 -4.23 -2.59 5.73
CA GLY A 118 -4.86 -3.05 4.50
C GLY A 118 -5.71 -1.95 3.87
N LEU A 119 -5.38 -1.50 2.67
CA LEU A 119 -6.18 -0.50 1.95
C LEU A 119 -7.37 -1.17 1.25
N ILE A 120 -8.58 -0.74 1.59
CA ILE A 120 -9.82 -1.24 0.99
C ILE A 120 -10.51 -0.06 0.30
N GLY A 121 -10.66 -0.16 -1.01
CA GLY A 121 -11.43 0.79 -1.80
C GLY A 121 -12.92 0.41 -1.92
N PRO A 122 -13.73 1.28 -2.53
CA PRO A 122 -15.13 0.98 -2.83
C PRO A 122 -15.25 -0.20 -3.81
N LYS A 123 -16.39 -0.89 -3.77
CA LYS A 123 -16.72 -2.01 -4.67
C LYS A 123 -16.76 -1.56 -6.13
N GLY A 124 -17.58 -0.54 -6.42
CA GLY A 124 -17.77 0.08 -7.74
C GLY A 124 -17.24 1.51 -7.82
N ASP A 125 -17.81 2.30 -8.73
CA ASP A 125 -17.57 3.74 -8.81
C ASP A 125 -18.23 4.47 -7.63
N ALA A 126 -17.43 5.15 -6.80
CA ALA A 126 -17.92 5.89 -5.63
C ALA A 126 -18.83 7.08 -5.98
N TYR A 127 -18.87 7.50 -7.25
CA TYR A 127 -19.76 8.55 -7.74
C TYR A 127 -21.10 8.00 -8.27
N LYS A 128 -21.28 6.68 -8.27
CA LYS A 128 -22.50 6.00 -8.74
C LYS A 128 -23.08 5.13 -7.63
N PRO A 129 -24.07 5.63 -6.88
CA PRO A 129 -24.69 4.92 -5.76
C PRO A 129 -25.20 3.51 -6.11
N GLU A 130 -25.62 3.30 -7.36
CA GLU A 130 -26.09 2.02 -7.87
C GLU A 130 -25.01 0.94 -7.98
N GLU A 131 -23.73 1.32 -7.94
CA GLU A 131 -22.57 0.41 -7.99
C GLU A 131 -22.00 0.07 -6.59
N ALA A 132 -22.67 0.48 -5.50
CA ALA A 132 -22.24 0.27 -4.12
C ALA A 132 -22.22 -1.21 -3.66
#